data_AF-A0A5E4DA62-F1
#
_entry.id   AF-A0A5E4DA62-F1
#
_cell.length_a   1.000
_cell.length_b   1.000
_cell.length_c   1.000
_cell.angle_alpha   90.00
_cell.angle_beta   90.00
_cell.angle_gamma   90.00
#
_symmetry.space_group_name_H-M   'P 1'
#
loop_
_entity.id
_entity.type
_entity.pdbx_description
1 polymer ?
#
loop_
_entity_poly.entity_id
_entity_poly.type
_entity_poly.pdbx_seq_one_letter_code
_entity_poly.pdbx_strand_id
1 'polypeptide(L)'
;KWKLKAIDFRMNQDCPNQWSRAPLGACSQEATSPKEREKCSQRAAKPRLKIFIEFCPDTVFPRLLFILTEWVMKARRVVRIYCKKLQVNGCYSEYTIPRTVSLYYVRELEVNAEFWSLEIMFRFCFILSKMRNLLVLHFSNMSPQVFTKRSKNRWYSHRYSFQLRKVNKLRELYLNNVFFLCGALHKILL
;
A
#
# COMPACT_ATOMS: atom_id res chain seq x y z
N LYS A 1 -18.48 -29.33 12.87
CA LYS A 1 -17.66 -28.16 13.29
C LYS A 1 -16.81 -27.68 12.10
N TRP A 2 -16.99 -26.44 11.66
CA TRP A 2 -16.22 -25.87 10.54
C TRP A 2 -14.80 -25.46 10.98
N LYS A 3 -13.76 -25.82 10.20
CA LYS A 3 -12.37 -25.40 10.40
C LYS A 3 -12.02 -24.28 9.41
N LEU A 4 -12.42 -23.05 9.73
CA LEU A 4 -12.19 -21.88 8.88
C LEU A 4 -10.68 -21.61 8.73
N LYS A 5 -10.20 -21.46 7.48
CA LYS A 5 -8.77 -21.24 7.15
C LYS A 5 -8.47 -19.88 6.54
N ALA A 6 -9.45 -19.27 5.87
CA ALA A 6 -9.31 -17.96 5.26
C ALA A 6 -10.63 -17.17 5.30
N ILE A 7 -10.51 -15.85 5.38
CA ILE A 7 -11.59 -14.88 5.18
C ILE A 7 -11.09 -13.88 4.16
N ASP A 8 -11.89 -13.57 3.14
CA ASP A 8 -11.53 -12.64 2.07
C ASP A 8 -12.53 -11.47 2.06
N PHE A 9 -12.05 -10.28 2.42
CA PHE A 9 -12.80 -9.04 2.37
C PHE A 9 -12.41 -8.30 1.08
N ARG A 10 -13.17 -8.54 0.01
CA ARG A 10 -13.10 -7.74 -1.21
C ARG A 10 -14.21 -6.71 -1.17
N MET A 11 -13.86 -5.44 -1.27
CA MET A 11 -14.85 -4.42 -1.58
C MET A 11 -15.02 -4.43 -3.10
N ASN A 12 -16.17 -4.89 -3.59
CA ASN A 12 -16.60 -4.57 -4.95
C ASN A 12 -16.80 -3.06 -5.00
N GLN A 13 -15.79 -2.34 -5.46
CA GLN A 13 -15.91 -0.92 -5.78
C GLN A 13 -16.68 -0.80 -7.10
N ASP A 14 -18.01 -0.81 -7.03
CA ASP A 14 -18.78 0.10 -7.87
C ASP A 14 -18.68 1.48 -7.20
N CYS A 15 -17.48 2.07 -7.23
CA CYS A 15 -17.24 3.42 -6.73
C CYS A 15 -17.61 4.45 -7.81
N PRO A 16 -18.35 5.51 -7.45
CA PRO A 16 -18.61 6.75 -8.15
C PRO A 16 -17.63 7.40 -9.10
N ASN A 17 -16.39 6.95 -9.19
CA ASN A 17 -15.31 7.76 -9.73
C ASN A 17 -14.70 7.01 -10.90
N GLN A 18 -15.48 7.00 -11.98
CA GLN A 18 -15.11 6.56 -13.31
C GLN A 18 -13.90 7.36 -13.80
N TRP A 19 -12.70 6.89 -13.46
CA TRP A 19 -11.48 7.31 -14.16
C TRP A 19 -11.21 6.27 -15.23
N SER A 20 -11.73 6.59 -16.41
CA SER A 20 -11.58 5.98 -17.73
C SER A 20 -10.62 4.80 -17.80
N ARG A 21 -11.16 3.58 -17.62
CA ARG A 21 -10.56 2.37 -18.20
C ARG A 21 -10.48 2.59 -19.72
N ALA A 22 -9.29 2.76 -20.26
CA ALA A 22 -9.05 2.32 -21.63
C ALA A 22 -9.13 0.78 -21.64
N PRO A 23 -9.74 0.14 -22.66
CA PRO A 23 -9.88 -1.31 -22.68
C PRO A 23 -8.49 -1.92 -22.94
N LEU A 24 -7.85 -2.41 -21.88
CA LEU A 24 -6.70 -3.30 -22.02
C LEU A 24 -7.25 -4.68 -22.40
N GLY A 25 -6.85 -5.12 -23.59
CA GLY A 25 -7.19 -6.40 -24.18
C GLY A 25 -6.92 -7.56 -23.24
N ALA A 26 -7.70 -8.61 -23.46
CA ALA A 26 -7.67 -9.88 -22.76
C ALA A 26 -6.23 -10.38 -22.55
N CYS A 27 -5.82 -10.45 -21.28
CA CYS A 27 -4.75 -11.35 -20.86
C CYS A 27 -5.31 -12.33 -19.84
N SER A 28 -5.22 -13.58 -20.25
CA SER A 28 -5.74 -14.83 -19.70
C SER A 28 -5.72 -14.95 -18.18
N GLN A 29 -6.77 -15.59 -17.66
CA GLN A 29 -6.81 -16.17 -16.33
C GLN A 29 -5.67 -17.18 -16.16
N GLU A 30 -4.76 -16.91 -15.23
CA GLU A 30 -3.97 -17.98 -14.61
C GLU A 30 -3.79 -17.69 -13.12
N ALA A 31 -4.67 -18.31 -12.35
CA ALA A 31 -4.57 -18.38 -10.91
C ALA A 31 -3.39 -19.27 -10.52
N THR A 32 -2.22 -18.69 -10.31
CA THR A 32 -1.13 -19.32 -9.57
C THR A 32 -0.82 -18.54 -8.30
N SER A 33 -1.26 -19.12 -7.18
CA SER A 33 -0.93 -18.64 -5.83
C SER A 33 0.60 -18.56 -5.66
N PRO A 34 1.16 -17.50 -5.04
CA PRO A 34 2.60 -17.41 -4.84
C PRO A 34 3.06 -18.42 -3.78
N LYS A 35 3.80 -19.46 -4.20
CA LYS A 35 4.67 -20.23 -3.30
C LYS A 35 5.95 -19.44 -3.07
N GLU A 36 5.94 -18.45 -2.19
CA GLU A 36 7.19 -17.85 -1.69
C GLU A 36 7.55 -18.47 -0.33
N ARG A 37 8.71 -19.13 -0.31
CA ARG A 37 9.35 -19.70 0.89
C ARG A 37 9.79 -18.55 1.80
N GLU A 38 9.05 -18.35 2.89
CA GLU A 38 9.43 -17.51 4.02
C GLU A 38 10.65 -18.15 4.70
N LYS A 39 11.88 -17.73 4.35
CA LYS A 39 13.06 -17.96 5.19
C LYS A 39 13.00 -16.98 6.37
N CYS A 40 12.05 -17.22 7.28
CA CYS A 40 12.09 -16.62 8.61
C CYS A 40 12.61 -17.70 9.55
N SER A 41 13.90 -17.61 9.87
CA SER A 41 14.54 -18.41 10.91
C SER A 41 13.96 -18.03 12.26
N GLN A 42 12.92 -18.74 12.68
CA GLN A 42 12.50 -19.05 14.04
C GLN A 42 11.18 -19.80 13.91
N ARG A 43 10.98 -20.87 14.69
CA ARG A 43 9.80 -21.76 14.69
C ARG A 43 8.53 -21.01 15.16
N ALA A 44 8.09 -20.00 14.41
CA ALA A 44 6.80 -19.37 14.60
C ALA A 44 5.75 -20.26 13.93
N ALA A 45 4.82 -20.80 14.72
CA ALA A 45 3.70 -21.57 14.21
C ALA A 45 3.03 -20.80 13.05
N LYS A 46 2.86 -21.45 11.89
CA LYS A 46 2.14 -20.86 10.76
C LYS A 46 0.75 -20.44 11.26
N PRO A 47 0.29 -19.21 10.94
CA PRO A 47 -1.03 -18.75 11.37
C PRO A 47 -2.10 -19.71 10.85
N ARG A 48 -3.04 -20.07 11.73
CA ARG A 48 -4.15 -20.98 11.40
C ARG A 48 -5.22 -20.30 10.55
N LEU A 49 -5.32 -18.97 10.62
CA LEU A 49 -6.28 -18.17 9.88
C LEU A 49 -5.59 -17.01 9.15
N LYS A 50 -5.90 -16.87 7.86
CA LYS A 50 -5.46 -15.75 7.01
C LYS A 50 -6.64 -14.86 6.68
N ILE A 51 -6.50 -13.56 6.85
CA ILE A 51 -7.52 -12.57 6.47
C ILE A 51 -6.97 -11.77 5.30
N PHE A 52 -7.63 -11.83 4.14
CA PHE A 52 -7.30 -11.00 2.99
C PHE A 52 -8.18 -9.75 3.01
N ILE A 53 -7.57 -8.57 2.86
CA ILE A 53 -8.29 -7.30 2.86
C ILE A 53 -7.73 -6.43 1.74
N GLU A 54 -8.61 -5.92 0.89
CA GLU A 54 -8.32 -4.75 0.07
C GLU A 54 -8.67 -3.51 0.88
N PHE A 55 -7.66 -2.74 1.25
CA PHE A 55 -7.80 -1.69 2.25
C PHE A 55 -8.03 -0.36 1.54
N CYS A 56 -9.21 0.23 1.71
CA CYS A 56 -9.49 1.62 1.37
C CYS A 56 -10.01 2.35 2.62
N PRO A 57 -9.22 3.23 3.24
CA PRO A 57 -9.59 3.85 4.51
C PRO A 57 -10.84 4.72 4.43
N ASP A 58 -11.23 5.15 3.23
CA ASP A 58 -12.42 5.98 3.02
C ASP A 58 -13.71 5.16 2.84
N THR A 59 -13.62 3.88 2.46
CA THR A 59 -14.78 3.01 2.28
C THR A 59 -14.89 1.92 3.33
N VAL A 60 -13.78 1.50 3.94
CA VAL A 60 -13.80 0.48 4.99
C VAL A 60 -14.32 1.12 6.28
N PHE A 61 -15.48 0.64 6.75
CA PHE A 61 -16.07 0.98 8.04
C PHE A 61 -14.98 1.03 9.13
N PRO A 62 -14.64 2.22 9.68
CA PRO A 62 -13.61 2.37 10.71
C PRO A 62 -13.83 1.42 11.90
N ARG A 63 -15.10 1.11 12.20
CA ARG A 63 -15.51 0.11 13.20
C ARG A 63 -15.05 -1.30 12.87
N LEU A 64 -15.18 -1.75 11.62
CA LEU A 64 -14.73 -3.07 11.20
C LEU A 64 -13.21 -3.19 11.27
N LEU A 65 -12.48 -2.14 10.86
CA LEU A 65 -11.02 -2.09 11.01
C LEU A 65 -10.58 -2.12 12.47
N PHE A 66 -11.27 -1.37 13.32
CA PHE A 66 -11.02 -1.37 14.76
C PHE A 66 -11.21 -2.77 15.35
N ILE A 67 -12.36 -3.41 15.07
CA ILE A 67 -12.68 -4.76 15.56
C ILE A 67 -11.66 -5.79 15.04
N LEU A 68 -11.33 -5.74 13.75
CA LEU A 68 -10.35 -6.65 13.14
C LEU A 68 -8.95 -6.45 13.73
N THR A 69 -8.56 -5.20 13.97
CA THR A 69 -7.26 -4.87 14.58
C THR A 69 -7.20 -5.40 16.01
N GLU A 70 -8.23 -5.15 16.81
CA GLU A 70 -8.36 -5.67 18.17
C GLU A 70 -8.30 -7.19 18.21
N TRP A 71 -9.03 -7.85 17.31
CA TRP A 71 -9.04 -9.30 17.25
C TRP A 71 -7.68 -9.87 16.85
N VAL A 72 -7.03 -9.30 15.83
CA VAL A 72 -5.70 -9.75 15.38
C VAL A 72 -4.64 -9.46 16.44
N MET A 73 -4.74 -8.38 17.20
CA MET A 73 -3.85 -8.11 18.34
C MET A 73 -3.98 -9.19 19.41
N LYS A 74 -5.22 -9.55 19.79
CA LYS A 74 -5.52 -10.62 20.78
C LYS A 74 -5.11 -12.00 20.26
N ALA A 75 -5.24 -12.25 18.96
CA ALA A 75 -5.01 -13.54 18.32
C ALA A 75 -3.74 -13.60 17.44
N ARG A 76 -2.73 -12.74 17.69
CA ARG A 76 -1.56 -12.53 16.81
C ARG A 76 -0.73 -13.78 16.48
N ARG A 77 -0.82 -14.83 17.31
CA ARG A 77 -0.13 -16.12 17.11
C ARG A 77 -0.85 -17.04 16.11
N VAL A 78 -2.12 -16.78 15.83
CA VAL A 78 -3.00 -17.66 15.05
C VAL A 78 -3.67 -16.96 13.87
N VAL A 79 -3.81 -15.64 13.91
CA VAL A 79 -4.44 -14.83 12.86
C VAL A 79 -3.41 -13.88 12.26
N ARG A 80 -3.36 -13.78 10.93
CA ARG A 80 -2.59 -12.73 10.22
C ARG A 80 -3.44 -12.07 9.14
N ILE A 81 -3.28 -10.75 9.00
CA ILE A 81 -3.87 -9.97 7.91
C ILE A 81 -2.88 -9.89 6.76
N TYR A 82 -3.37 -10.17 5.54
CA TYR A 82 -2.68 -10.08 4.27
C TYR A 82 -3.39 -9.00 3.44
N CYS A 83 -2.71 -7.89 3.19
CA CYS A 83 -3.22 -6.83 2.32
C CYS A 83 -2.48 -6.91 1.00
N LYS A 84 -3.18 -7.23 -0.10
CA LYS A 84 -2.58 -7.27 -1.45
C LYS A 84 -2.60 -5.88 -2.08
N LYS A 85 -3.74 -5.21 -2.02
CA LYS A 85 -3.96 -3.85 -2.53
C LYS A 85 -4.26 -2.91 -1.37
N LEU A 86 -3.48 -1.84 -1.26
CA LEU A 86 -3.60 -0.81 -0.25
C LEU A 86 -3.89 0.53 -0.94
N GLN A 87 -4.99 1.18 -0.58
CA GLN A 87 -5.30 2.54 -0.99
C GLN A 87 -5.08 3.47 0.20
N VAL A 88 -4.50 4.65 -0.05
CA VAL A 88 -4.17 5.64 0.95
C VAL A 88 -4.60 7.00 0.44
N ASN A 89 -5.64 7.57 1.04
CA ASN A 89 -6.24 8.79 0.53
C ASN A 89 -5.81 10.02 1.34
N GLY A 90 -6.35 11.19 0.97
CA GLY A 90 -5.94 12.49 1.51
C GLY A 90 -6.06 12.61 3.03
N CYS A 91 -6.95 11.83 3.65
CA CYS A 91 -7.14 11.75 5.11
C CYS A 91 -6.13 10.82 5.82
N TYR A 92 -4.90 10.72 5.31
CA TYR A 92 -3.89 9.86 5.92
C TYR A 92 -3.55 10.30 7.35
N SER A 93 -3.79 9.42 8.31
CA SER A 93 -3.36 9.51 9.70
C SER A 93 -2.34 8.41 9.99
N GLU A 94 -1.54 8.59 11.05
CA GLU A 94 -0.61 7.55 11.52
C GLU A 94 -1.29 6.23 11.94
N TYR A 95 -2.63 6.25 12.09
CA TYR A 95 -3.48 5.10 12.40
C TYR A 95 -4.14 4.50 11.16
N THR A 96 -3.98 5.13 9.99
CA THR A 96 -4.66 4.71 8.75
C THR A 96 -4.17 3.36 8.26
N ILE A 97 -2.94 2.96 8.55
CA ILE A 97 -2.49 1.58 8.29
C ILE A 97 -2.35 0.87 9.63
N PRO A 98 -3.25 -0.08 9.96
CA PRO A 98 -3.14 -0.82 11.21
C PRO A 98 -1.78 -1.50 11.32
N ARG A 99 -1.09 -1.36 12.47
CA ARG A 99 0.22 -2.00 12.71
C ARG A 99 0.19 -3.54 12.55
N THR A 100 -1.00 -4.11 12.61
CA THR A 100 -1.29 -5.54 12.40
C THR A 100 -1.23 -5.96 10.93
N VAL A 101 -1.32 -5.02 9.98
CA VAL A 101 -1.16 -5.28 8.55
C VAL A 101 0.32 -5.35 8.22
N SER A 102 0.76 -6.52 7.75
CA SER A 102 2.14 -6.67 7.28
C SER A 102 2.30 -6.05 5.90
N LEU A 103 2.98 -4.90 5.86
CA LEU A 103 3.32 -4.16 4.64
C LEU A 103 4.14 -4.98 3.64
N TYR A 104 4.80 -6.06 4.09
CA TYR A 104 5.55 -6.95 3.21
C TYR A 104 4.66 -7.61 2.15
N TYR A 105 3.37 -7.83 2.42
CA TYR A 105 2.48 -8.54 1.48
C TYR A 105 1.76 -7.62 0.48
N VAL A 106 1.91 -6.30 0.63
CA VAL A 106 1.33 -5.31 -0.29
C VAL A 106 2.03 -5.41 -1.64
N ARG A 107 1.24 -5.60 -2.70
CA ARG A 107 1.68 -5.69 -4.09
C ARG A 107 1.26 -4.48 -4.91
N GLU A 108 0.13 -3.87 -4.57
CA GLU A 108 -0.42 -2.72 -5.26
C GLU A 108 -0.70 -1.63 -4.22
N LEU A 109 -0.17 -0.43 -4.45
CA LEU A 109 -0.35 0.73 -3.60
C LEU A 109 -0.91 1.88 -4.42
N GLU A 110 -2.01 2.45 -3.96
CA GLU A 110 -2.63 3.63 -4.55
C GLU A 110 -2.63 4.75 -3.52
N VAL A 111 -2.13 5.91 -3.90
CA VAL A 111 -1.99 7.07 -3.04
C VAL A 111 -2.65 8.27 -3.69
N ASN A 112 -3.61 8.87 -2.99
CA ASN A 112 -4.10 10.20 -3.26
C ASN A 112 -3.63 11.12 -2.12
N ALA A 113 -2.79 12.10 -2.45
CA ALA A 113 -2.13 12.97 -1.48
C ALA A 113 -2.65 14.42 -1.48
N GLU A 114 -3.91 14.64 -1.87
CA GLU A 114 -4.52 15.96 -2.04
C GLU A 114 -4.38 16.84 -0.80
N PHE A 115 -4.56 16.26 0.37
CA PHE A 115 -4.52 16.97 1.65
C PHE A 115 -3.29 16.63 2.50
N TRP A 116 -2.24 16.04 1.92
CA TRP A 116 -1.06 15.62 2.69
C TRP A 116 -0.14 16.80 3.02
N SER A 117 0.23 16.92 4.29
CA SER A 117 1.26 17.84 4.75
C SER A 117 2.67 17.31 4.45
N LEU A 118 3.69 18.19 4.56
CA LEU A 118 5.10 17.78 4.48
C LEU A 118 5.47 16.71 5.52
N GLU A 119 4.86 16.76 6.70
CA GLU A 119 5.09 15.77 7.74
C GLU A 119 4.54 14.39 7.36
N ILE A 120 3.31 14.34 6.84
CA ILE A 120 2.72 13.11 6.33
C ILE A 120 3.59 12.55 5.21
N MET A 121 4.04 13.40 4.30
CA MET A 121 4.97 13.04 3.22
C MET A 121 6.28 12.46 3.74
N PHE A 122 6.87 13.05 4.78
CA PHE A 122 8.09 12.53 5.39
C PHE A 122 7.86 11.14 5.99
N ARG A 123 6.79 10.98 6.78
CA ARG A 123 6.44 9.70 7.43
C ARG A 123 6.14 8.61 6.40
N PHE A 124 5.36 8.92 5.38
CA PHE A 124 4.99 7.98 4.32
C PHE A 124 6.21 7.45 3.57
N CYS A 125 7.23 8.28 3.35
CA CYS A 125 8.48 7.88 2.73
C CYS A 125 9.11 6.65 3.43
N PHE A 126 9.09 6.61 4.77
CA PHE A 126 9.61 5.47 5.52
C PHE A 126 8.72 4.23 5.41
N ILE A 127 7.40 4.42 5.33
CA ILE A 127 6.43 3.32 5.20
C ILE A 127 6.57 2.64 3.85
N LEU A 128 6.72 3.43 2.78
CA LEU A 128 6.96 2.92 1.42
C LEU A 128 8.16 1.97 1.38
N SER A 129 9.25 2.30 2.07
CA SER A 129 10.45 1.45 2.13
C SER A 129 10.24 0.07 2.77
N LYS A 130 9.14 -0.11 3.52
CA LYS A 130 8.78 -1.39 4.16
C LYS A 130 7.99 -2.31 3.22
N MET A 131 7.46 -1.80 2.11
CA MET A 131 6.65 -2.55 1.14
C MET A 131 7.52 -3.30 0.13
N ARG A 132 8.36 -4.23 0.58
CA ARG A 132 9.40 -4.88 -0.25
C ARG A 132 8.87 -5.73 -1.42
N ASN A 133 7.58 -6.10 -1.43
CA ASN A 133 6.96 -6.83 -2.55
C ASN A 133 6.00 -5.99 -3.38
N LEU A 134 6.07 -4.67 -3.26
CA LEU A 134 5.27 -3.78 -4.08
C LEU A 134 5.68 -3.94 -5.55
N LEU A 135 4.68 -4.15 -6.42
CA LEU A 135 4.81 -4.31 -7.86
C LEU A 135 4.28 -3.08 -8.59
N VAL A 136 3.21 -2.47 -8.08
CA VAL A 136 2.53 -1.33 -8.69
C VAL A 136 2.38 -0.21 -7.68
N LEU A 137 2.78 1.00 -8.05
CA LEU A 137 2.57 2.22 -7.28
C LEU A 137 1.83 3.26 -8.13
N HIS A 138 0.63 3.62 -7.71
CA HIS A 138 -0.08 4.82 -8.17
C HIS A 138 0.07 5.92 -7.14
N PHE A 139 0.61 7.06 -7.55
CA PHE A 139 0.76 8.23 -6.68
C PHE A 139 0.14 9.44 -7.40
N SER A 140 -0.87 10.04 -6.78
CA SER A 140 -1.69 11.08 -7.39
C SER A 140 -1.94 12.28 -6.49
N ASN A 141 -2.35 13.37 -7.14
CA ASN A 141 -3.01 14.53 -6.55
C ASN A 141 -2.22 15.20 -5.43
N MET A 142 -0.93 15.42 -5.60
CA MET A 142 -0.19 16.16 -4.58
C MET A 142 -0.53 17.65 -4.65
N SER A 143 -0.90 18.26 -3.53
CA SER A 143 -1.18 19.70 -3.52
C SER A 143 0.07 20.51 -3.91
N PRO A 144 0.00 21.36 -4.96
CA PRO A 144 1.13 22.20 -5.37
C PRO A 144 1.49 23.24 -4.31
N GLN A 145 0.56 23.59 -3.41
CA GLN A 145 0.78 24.56 -2.34
C GLN A 145 1.76 24.06 -1.27
N VAL A 146 1.93 22.73 -1.16
CA VAL A 146 2.81 22.11 -0.16
C VAL A 146 4.29 22.14 -0.61
N PHE A 147 4.53 22.17 -1.93
CA PHE A 147 5.86 22.03 -2.55
C PHE A 147 6.29 23.29 -3.33
N THR A 148 6.24 24.45 -2.68
CA THR A 148 6.52 25.76 -3.30
C THR A 148 8.01 26.10 -3.46
N LYS A 149 8.90 25.47 -2.67
CA LYS A 149 10.35 25.79 -2.68
C LYS A 149 11.17 24.70 -3.39
N ARG A 150 11.88 25.07 -4.47
CA ARG A 150 12.74 24.16 -5.27
C ARG A 150 13.74 23.34 -4.43
N SER A 151 14.39 23.94 -3.43
CA SER A 151 15.36 23.25 -2.57
C SER A 151 14.71 22.16 -1.71
N LYS A 152 13.53 22.43 -1.13
CA LYS A 152 12.75 21.44 -0.37
C LYS A 152 12.31 20.31 -1.29
N ASN A 153 11.82 20.63 -2.49
CA ASN A 153 11.37 19.64 -3.45
C ASN A 153 12.50 18.66 -3.78
N ARG A 154 13.71 19.17 -4.09
CA ARG A 154 14.89 18.33 -4.35
C ARG A 154 15.21 17.37 -3.20
N TRP A 155 15.10 17.84 -1.95
CA TRP A 155 15.34 16.99 -0.79
C TRP A 155 14.34 15.84 -0.70
N TYR A 156 13.04 16.12 -0.90
CA TYR A 156 12.02 15.07 -0.96
C TYR A 156 12.22 14.13 -2.16
N SER A 157 12.58 14.67 -3.33
CA SER A 157 12.90 13.85 -4.51
C SER A 157 13.99 12.83 -4.19
N HIS A 158 15.09 13.30 -3.59
CA HIS A 158 16.23 12.46 -3.23
C HIS A 158 15.86 11.43 -2.15
N ARG A 159 15.02 11.83 -1.18
CA ARG A 159 14.60 10.91 -0.11
C ARG A 159 13.72 9.80 -0.66
N TYR A 160 12.72 10.14 -1.46
CA TYR A 160 11.83 9.17 -2.09
C TYR A 160 12.55 8.30 -3.10
N SER A 161 13.47 8.85 -3.90
CA SER A 161 14.30 8.05 -4.80
C SER A 161 15.06 6.97 -4.05
N PHE A 162 15.67 7.33 -2.92
CA PHE A 162 16.40 6.38 -2.09
C PHE A 162 15.49 5.29 -1.48
N GLN A 163 14.28 5.62 -1.05
CA GLN A 163 13.36 4.62 -0.51
C GLN A 163 12.75 3.73 -1.59
N LEU A 164 12.41 4.28 -2.76
CA LEU A 164 11.90 3.51 -3.90
C LEU A 164 12.92 2.47 -4.38
N ARG A 165 14.21 2.75 -4.32
CA ARG A 165 15.27 1.76 -4.60
C ARG A 165 15.25 0.54 -3.65
N LYS A 166 14.70 0.68 -2.44
CA LYS A 166 14.52 -0.45 -1.51
C LYS A 166 13.28 -1.27 -1.83
N VAL A 167 12.39 -0.74 -2.64
CA VAL A 167 11.20 -1.41 -3.18
C VAL A 167 11.60 -2.08 -4.51
N ASN A 168 12.54 -3.03 -4.41
CA ASN A 168 13.26 -3.61 -5.56
C ASN A 168 12.41 -4.48 -6.49
N LYS A 169 11.15 -4.76 -6.14
CA LYS A 169 10.20 -5.50 -6.97
C LYS A 169 9.23 -4.60 -7.74
N LEU A 170 9.32 -3.27 -7.60
CA LEU A 170 8.45 -2.33 -8.28
C LEU A 170 8.63 -2.45 -9.81
N ARG A 171 7.53 -2.65 -10.53
CA ARG A 171 7.49 -2.80 -12.00
C ARG A 171 6.78 -1.65 -12.67
N GLU A 172 5.74 -1.13 -12.03
CA GLU A 172 4.89 -0.08 -12.60
C GLU A 172 4.79 1.10 -11.63
N LEU A 173 5.06 2.29 -12.15
CA LEU A 173 5.03 3.55 -11.42
C LEU A 173 4.16 4.55 -12.18
N TYR A 174 2.97 4.82 -11.65
CA TYR A 174 2.04 5.79 -12.18
C TYR A 174 2.08 7.05 -11.33
N LEU A 175 2.40 8.20 -11.95
CA LEU A 175 2.47 9.49 -11.27
C LEU A 175 1.51 10.48 -11.94
N ASN A 176 0.58 11.02 -11.17
CA ASN A 176 -0.35 12.05 -11.63
C ASN A 176 -0.29 13.27 -10.69
N ASN A 177 0.07 14.46 -11.19
CA ASN A 177 0.22 15.66 -10.35
C ASN A 177 1.16 15.45 -9.13
N VAL A 178 2.31 14.80 -9.32
CA VAL A 178 3.33 14.57 -8.26
C VAL A 178 4.57 15.40 -8.51
N PHE A 179 4.52 16.67 -8.09
CA PHE A 179 5.48 17.71 -8.49
C PHE A 179 6.92 17.49 -8.01
N PHE A 180 7.12 16.88 -6.84
CA PHE A 180 8.47 16.71 -6.29
C PHE A 180 9.25 15.56 -6.97
N LEU A 181 8.62 14.71 -7.77
CA LEU A 181 9.32 13.67 -8.54
C LEU A 181 9.67 14.14 -9.97
N CYS A 182 9.11 15.26 -10.42
CA CYS A 182 9.42 15.88 -11.70
C CYS A 182 10.92 16.23 -11.78
N GLY A 183 11.60 15.74 -12.83
CA GLY A 183 13.03 15.97 -13.06
C GLY A 183 13.98 15.10 -12.23
N ALA A 184 13.48 14.28 -11.29
CA ALA A 184 14.29 13.33 -10.53
C ALA A 184 14.03 11.86 -10.92
N LEU A 185 13.01 11.61 -11.76
CA LEU A 185 12.57 10.26 -12.13
C LEU A 185 13.69 9.38 -12.70
N HIS A 186 14.53 9.95 -13.56
CA HIS A 186 15.66 9.22 -14.15
C HIS A 186 16.65 8.72 -13.09
N LYS A 187 16.76 9.37 -11.93
CA LYS A 187 17.61 8.93 -10.81
C LYS A 187 16.96 7.81 -9.98
N ILE A 188 15.68 7.55 -10.21
CA ILE A 188 14.88 6.51 -9.55
C ILE A 188 14.87 5.24 -10.39
N LEU A 189 14.76 5.41 -11.73
CA LEU A 189 14.69 4.32 -12.71
C LEU A 189 16.07 3.78 -13.13
N LEU A 190 17.15 4.51 -12.82
CA LEU A 190 18.56 4.12 -13.02
C LEU A 190 19.24 3.93 -11.66
#